data_AF-A0A927EZL5-F1
#
_entry.id   AF-A0A927EZL5-F1
#
_cell.length_a   1.000
_cell.length_b   1.000
_cell.length_c   1.000
_cell.angle_alpha   90.00
_cell.angle_beta   90.00
_cell.angle_gamma   90.00
#
_symmetry.space_group_name_H-M   'P 1'
#
loop_
_entity.id
_entity.type
_entity.pdbx_description
1 polymer ?
#
loop_
_entity_poly.entity_id
_entity_poly.type
_entity_poly.pdbx_seq_one_letter_code
_entity_poly.pdbx_strand_id
1 'polypeptide(L)'
;MPPALAAIAILLFVTLGYAALCAASPFGQCRTCSGLGFALTHTRRGRPKRGKTCRRCKGHGHRLRAGRWLYNRTTRLHHDGTHTPARTPEENHPWL
;
A
#
# COMPACT_ATOMS: atom_id res chain seq x y z
N MET A 1 34.16 -5.37 -22.56
CA MET A 1 33.07 -5.73 -21.64
C MET A 1 31.98 -6.45 -22.43
N PRO A 2 31.65 -7.70 -22.08
CA PRO A 2 30.65 -8.44 -22.84
C PRO A 2 29.29 -7.73 -22.72
N PRO A 3 28.60 -7.45 -23.84
CA PRO A 3 27.36 -6.66 -23.83
C PRO A 3 26.26 -7.30 -22.98
N ALA A 4 26.29 -8.63 -22.82
CA ALA A 4 25.37 -9.37 -21.96
C ALA A 4 25.50 -9.00 -20.47
N LEU A 5 26.73 -8.88 -19.94
CA LEU A 5 26.93 -8.50 -18.53
C LEU A 5 26.47 -7.05 -18.29
N ALA A 6 26.71 -6.16 -19.24
CA ALA A 6 26.24 -4.79 -19.16
C ALA A 6 24.70 -4.72 -19.15
N ALA A 7 24.03 -5.49 -20.02
CA ALA A 7 22.58 -5.57 -20.05
C ALA A 7 21.99 -6.09 -18.73
N ILE A 8 22.58 -7.16 -18.17
CA ILE A 8 22.16 -7.73 -16.88
C ILE A 8 22.34 -6.69 -15.76
N ALA A 9 23.48 -6.02 -15.69
CA ALA A 9 23.75 -5.00 -14.68
C ALA A 9 22.75 -3.83 -14.76
N ILE A 10 22.42 -3.36 -15.96
CA ILE A 10 21.43 -2.30 -16.16
C ILE A 10 20.04 -2.75 -15.70
N LEU A 11 19.62 -3.97 -16.06
CA LEU A 11 18.33 -4.51 -15.63
C LEU A 11 18.25 -4.63 -14.10
N LEU A 12 19.30 -5.14 -13.46
CA LEU A 12 19.37 -5.23 -12.01
C LEU A 12 19.33 -3.83 -11.36
N PHE A 13 20.08 -2.88 -11.90
CA PHE A 13 20.09 -1.51 -11.39
C PHE A 13 18.70 -0.86 -11.47
N VAL A 14 18.00 -1.00 -12.60
CA VAL A 14 16.65 -0.44 -12.79
C VAL A 14 15.63 -1.13 -11.86
N THR A 15 15.67 -2.46 -11.77
CA THR A 15 14.74 -3.23 -10.94
C THR A 15 14.94 -2.95 -9.44
N LEU A 16 16.20 -2.97 -8.97
CA LEU A 16 16.54 -2.66 -7.59
C LEU A 16 16.28 -1.19 -7.26
N GLY A 17 16.59 -0.27 -8.18
CA GLY A 17 16.30 1.16 -8.01
C GLY A 17 14.80 1.44 -7.90
N TYR A 18 13.98 0.77 -8.72
CA TYR A 18 12.53 0.87 -8.62
C TYR A 18 11.99 0.27 -7.31
N ALA A 19 12.54 -0.86 -6.88
CA ALA A 19 12.18 -1.49 -5.60
C ALA A 19 12.55 -0.59 -4.41
N ALA A 20 13.75 0.01 -4.42
CA ALA A 20 14.20 0.96 -3.40
C ALA A 20 13.30 2.20 -3.35
N LEU A 21 12.92 2.75 -4.50
CA LEU A 21 11.98 3.88 -4.57
C LEU A 21 10.59 3.52 -4.01
N CYS A 22 10.12 2.29 -4.26
CA CYS A 22 8.88 1.78 -3.69
C CYS A 22 8.96 1.58 -2.17
N ALA A 23 10.14 1.25 -1.64
CA ALA A 23 10.40 1.13 -0.20
C ALA A 23 10.52 2.50 0.49
N ALA A 24 11.26 3.44 -0.11
CA ALA A 24 11.51 4.78 0.44
C ALA A 24 10.26 5.68 0.40
N SER A 25 9.42 5.56 -0.64
CA SER A 25 8.16 6.29 -0.75
C SER A 25 6.98 5.32 -0.84
N PRO A 26 6.56 4.73 0.30
CA PRO A 26 5.48 3.74 0.31
C PRO A 26 4.10 4.37 0.07
N PHE A 27 3.97 5.69 0.23
CA PHE A 27 2.72 6.43 0.12
C PHE A 27 2.70 7.25 -1.18
N GLY A 28 1.84 6.84 -2.11
CA GLY A 28 1.49 7.64 -3.28
C GLY A 28 0.32 8.58 -2.96
N GLN A 29 0.36 9.79 -3.51
CA GLN A 29 -0.75 10.74 -3.41
C GLN A 29 -2.03 10.15 -4.03
N CYS A 30 -3.17 10.28 -3.36
CA CYS A 30 -4.44 9.88 -3.97
C CYS A 30 -4.76 10.81 -5.14
N ARG A 31 -4.73 10.29 -6.38
CA ARG A 31 -4.99 11.03 -7.62
C ARG A 31 -6.32 11.79 -7.65
N THR A 32 -7.33 11.32 -6.91
CA THR A 32 -8.68 11.92 -6.92
C THR A 32 -8.79 13.14 -6.00
N CYS A 33 -8.08 13.16 -4.88
CA CYS A 33 -8.12 14.29 -3.95
C CYS A 33 -6.79 15.05 -3.88
N SER A 34 -5.86 14.76 -4.79
CA SER A 34 -4.48 15.28 -4.79
C SER A 34 -3.84 15.25 -3.40
N GLY A 35 -4.19 14.21 -2.63
CA GLY A 35 -3.82 13.92 -1.26
C GLY A 35 -4.19 14.90 -0.15
N LEU A 36 -5.21 15.73 -0.41
CA LEU A 36 -5.91 16.46 0.64
C LEU A 36 -6.78 15.54 1.53
N GLY A 37 -7.16 14.36 1.03
CA GLY A 37 -8.06 13.44 1.75
C GLY A 37 -9.55 13.80 1.64
N PHE A 38 -9.89 14.93 1.04
CA PHE A 38 -11.27 15.40 0.81
C PHE A 38 -11.40 16.13 -0.52
N ALA A 39 -12.63 16.31 -1.00
CA ALA A 39 -12.92 17.16 -2.14
C ALA A 39 -12.80 18.63 -1.73
N LEU A 40 -12.01 19.42 -2.46
CA LEU A 40 -11.98 20.87 -2.30
C LEU A 40 -13.26 21.47 -2.87
N THR A 41 -13.95 22.28 -2.08
CA THR A 41 -15.12 23.03 -2.51
C THR A 41 -14.85 24.51 -2.30
N HIS A 42 -15.25 25.38 -3.21
CA HIS A 42 -15.10 26.82 -3.04
C HIS A 42 -16.42 27.42 -2.56
N THR A 43 -16.34 28.29 -1.56
CA THR A 43 -17.49 29.11 -1.16
C THR A 43 -17.83 30.13 -2.24
N ARG A 44 -19.04 30.73 -2.20
CA ARG A 44 -19.43 31.80 -3.15
C ARG A 44 -18.46 32.98 -3.19
N ARG A 45 -17.66 33.18 -2.13
CA ARG A 45 -16.63 34.22 -2.03
C ARG A 45 -15.22 33.71 -2.39
N GLY A 46 -15.10 32.58 -3.09
CA GLY A 46 -13.85 32.00 -3.57
C GLY A 46 -12.99 31.29 -2.51
N ARG A 47 -13.30 31.41 -1.21
CA ARG A 47 -12.50 30.77 -0.16
C ARG A 47 -12.57 29.24 -0.26
N PRO A 48 -11.43 28.53 -0.22
CA PRO A 48 -11.40 27.07 -0.23
C PRO A 48 -11.99 26.55 1.09
N LYS A 49 -12.92 25.61 0.98
CA LYS A 49 -13.58 24.92 2.09
C LYS A 49 -13.40 23.42 1.91
N ARG A 50 -13.19 22.74 3.03
CA ARG A 50 -13.21 21.28 3.11
C ARG A 50 -14.60 20.77 2.72
N GLY A 51 -14.68 20.09 1.58
CA GLY A 51 -15.88 19.41 1.12
C GLY A 51 -15.96 17.99 1.70
N LYS A 52 -16.64 17.10 0.96
CA LYS A 52 -16.85 15.71 1.37
C LYS A 52 -15.52 14.94 1.46
N THR A 53 -15.43 14.01 2.41
CA THR A 53 -14.30 13.09 2.53
C THR A 53 -14.13 12.27 1.25
N CYS A 54 -12.89 12.10 0.79
CA CYS A 54 -12.62 11.34 -0.41
C CYS A 54 -12.95 9.86 -0.17
N ARG A 55 -13.95 9.33 -0.88
CA ARG A 55 -14.37 7.92 -0.78
C ARG A 55 -13.26 6.94 -1.16
N ARG A 56 -12.32 7.37 -2.01
CA ARG A 56 -11.29 6.51 -2.58
C ARG A 56 -10.11 6.30 -1.62
N CYS A 57 -9.66 7.31 -0.89
CA CYS A 57 -8.64 7.15 0.17
C CYS A 57 -9.24 7.12 1.58
N LYS A 58 -10.58 7.13 1.71
CA LYS A 58 -11.31 7.17 2.99
C LYS A 58 -10.76 8.25 3.93
N GLY A 59 -10.46 9.44 3.41
CA GLY A 59 -9.95 10.55 4.23
C GLY A 59 -8.44 10.63 4.44
N HIS A 60 -7.67 9.60 4.06
CA HIS A 60 -6.23 9.55 4.37
C HIS A 60 -5.38 10.46 3.46
N GLY A 61 -5.84 10.76 2.26
CA GLY A 61 -5.08 11.53 1.26
C GLY A 61 -3.98 10.73 0.54
N HIS A 62 -3.50 9.65 1.12
CA HIS A 62 -2.49 8.78 0.52
C HIS A 62 -3.05 7.39 0.16
N ARG A 63 -2.33 6.69 -0.71
CA ARG A 63 -2.52 5.29 -1.08
C ARG A 63 -1.20 4.56 -0.96
N LEU A 64 -1.23 3.31 -0.51
CA LEU A 64 -0.03 2.46 -0.54
C LEU A 64 0.39 2.18 -1.99
N ARG A 65 1.69 2.35 -2.29
CA ARG A 65 2.27 1.87 -3.56
C ARG A 65 2.29 0.35 -3.63
N ALA A 66 2.39 -0.18 -4.85
CA ALA A 66 2.33 -1.62 -5.14
C ALA A 66 3.36 -2.43 -4.34
N GLY A 67 4.59 -1.94 -4.16
CA GLY A 67 5.63 -2.65 -3.39
C GLY A 67 5.23 -2.89 -1.94
N ARG A 68 4.78 -1.85 -1.22
CA ARG A 68 4.32 -1.99 0.18
C ARG A 68 3.04 -2.81 0.27
N TRP A 69 2.15 -2.70 -0.71
CA TRP A 69 0.94 -3.52 -0.79
C TRP A 69 1.29 -5.01 -0.95
N LEU A 70 2.24 -5.33 -1.84
CA LEU A 70 2.70 -6.69 -2.07
C LEU A 70 3.36 -7.26 -0.82
N TYR A 71 4.28 -6.50 -0.19
CA TYR A 71 4.92 -6.92 1.06
C TYR A 71 3.90 -7.22 2.16
N ASN A 72 2.96 -6.32 2.41
CA ASN A 72 1.92 -6.54 3.41
C ASN A 72 1.06 -7.78 3.08
N ARG A 73 0.83 -8.06 1.79
CA ARG A 73 0.06 -9.23 1.35
C ARG A 73 0.87 -10.52 1.49
N THR A 74 2.16 -10.52 1.14
CA THR A 74 3.04 -11.67 1.30
C THR A 74 3.27 -12.00 2.76
N THR A 75 3.44 -10.98 3.62
CA THR A 75 3.57 -11.18 5.08
C THR A 75 2.30 -11.80 5.66
N ARG A 76 1.12 -11.35 5.22
CA ARG A 76 -0.16 -11.99 5.61
C ARG A 76 -0.23 -13.45 5.18
N LEU A 77 0.06 -13.73 3.91
CA LEU A 77 0.06 -15.11 3.38
C LEU A 77 1.07 -16.01 4.12
N HIS A 78 2.26 -15.49 4.43
CA HIS A 78 3.26 -16.20 5.19
C HIS A 78 2.77 -16.49 6.61
N HIS A 79 2.20 -15.49 7.30
CA HIS A 79 1.61 -15.70 8.62
C HIS A 79 0.47 -16.71 8.58
N ASP A 80 -0.47 -16.59 7.64
CA ASP A 80 -1.59 -17.53 7.51
C ASP A 80 -1.11 -18.97 7.24
N GLY A 81 0.00 -19.13 6.52
CA GLY A 81 0.62 -20.44 6.24
C GLY A 81 1.48 -21.00 7.38
N THR A 82 2.09 -20.15 8.21
CA THR A 82 2.87 -20.58 9.39
C THR A 82 2.07 -20.60 10.68
N HIS A 83 0.88 -20.00 10.68
CA HIS A 83 -0.04 -20.07 11.79
C HIS A 83 -0.61 -21.49 11.84
N THR A 84 -0.06 -22.29 12.74
CA THR A 84 -0.77 -23.51 13.16
C THR A 84 -2.08 -23.02 13.78
N PRO A 85 -3.27 -23.38 13.25
CA PRO A 85 -4.51 -22.97 13.87
C PRO A 85 -4.50 -23.54 15.29
N ALA A 86 -4.39 -22.66 16.29
CA ALA A 86 -4.67 -23.05 17.65
C ALA A 86 -6.14 -23.52 17.65
N ARG A 87 -6.39 -24.75 18.13
CA ARG A 87 -7.77 -25.24 18.30
C ARG A 87 -8.57 -24.18 19.06
N THR A 88 -9.72 -23.82 18.51
CA THR A 88 -10.68 -22.97 19.21
C THR A 88 -11.06 -23.66 20.53
N PRO A 89 -11.22 -22.90 21.64
CA PRO A 89 -11.58 -23.48 22.95
C PRO A 89 -12.86 -24.33 22.95
N GLU A 90 -13.70 -24.19 21.93
CA GLU A 90 -14.95 -24.94 21.75
C GLU A 90 -14.72 -26.46 21.64
N GLU A 91 -13.58 -26.94 21.16
CA GLU A 91 -13.27 -28.38 21.08
C GLU A 91 -12.83 -28.99 22.42
N ASN A 92 -12.57 -28.18 23.46
CA ASN A 92 -12.07 -28.67 24.76
C ASN A 92 -13.18 -28.94 25.80
N HIS A 93 -14.45 -28.78 25.44
CA HIS A 93 -15.59 -29.10 26.31
C HIS A 93 -16.50 -30.16 25.64
N PRO A 94 -16.16 -31.46 25.71
CA PRO A 94 -16.97 -32.54 25.13
C PRO A 94 -18.32 -32.78 25.84
N TRP A 95 -18.68 -31.95 26.82
CA TRP A 95 -19.87 -32.13 27.66
C TRP A 95 -20.69 -30.83 27.86
N LEU A 96 -20.52 -29.80 27.03
CA LEU A 96 -21.42 -28.64 26.93
C LEU A 96 -22.17 -28.66 25.60
#